data_AF-A0A3C1KH31-F1
#
_entry.id   AF-A0A3C1KH31-F1
#
_cell.length_a   1.000
_cell.length_b   1.000
_cell.length_c   1.000
_cell.angle_alpha   90.00
_cell.angle_beta   90.00
_cell.angle_gamma   90.00
#
_symmetry.space_group_name_H-M   'P 1'
#
loop_
_entity.id
_entity.type
_entity.pdbx_description
1 polymer ?
#
loop_
_entity_poly.entity_id
_entity_poly.type
_entity_poly.pdbx_seq_one_letter_code
_entity_poly.pdbx_strand_id
1 'polypeptide(L)'
;EEMLELAANGAKVLYIRAVEYARRHGVTIHARSSFSSAEGTLVLGPDARAERLAQGEHMEEPIVAGVATDLSQAKVTVVGVPDVPGKAAEIFTIVAKSGANVDMIVQN
;
A
#
# COMPACT_ATOMS: atom_id res chain seq x y z
N GLU A 1 -1.39 4.83 -7.14
CA GLU A 1 -1.65 4.92 -5.69
C GLU A 1 -2.39 3.68 -5.20
N GLU A 2 -3.46 3.27 -5.88
CA GLU A 2 -4.19 2.02 -5.64
C GLU A 2 -3.30 0.80 -5.36
N MET A 3 -2.33 0.51 -6.23
CA MET A 3 -1.43 -0.64 -6.04
C MET A 3 -0.48 -0.49 -4.84
N LEU A 4 -0.11 0.74 -4.45
CA LEU A 4 0.70 0.97 -3.24
C LEU A 4 -0.09 0.57 -2.00
N GLU A 5 -1.35 1.01 -1.93
CA GLU A 5 -2.24 0.69 -0.82
C GLU A 5 -2.55 -0.81 -0.76
N LEU A 6 -2.82 -1.44 -1.91
CA LEU A 6 -3.02 -2.89 -1.96
C LEU A 6 -1.79 -3.65 -1.48
N ALA A 7 -0.59 -3.28 -1.94
CA ALA A 7 0.66 -3.91 -1.53
C ALA A 7 0.98 -3.70 -0.04
N ALA A 8 0.66 -2.52 0.50
CA ALA A 8 0.85 -2.21 1.93
C ALA A 8 -0.08 -3.05 2.82
N ASN A 9 -1.32 -3.27 2.40
CA ASN A 9 -2.38 -3.88 3.22
C ASN A 9 -2.61 -5.38 2.92
N GLY A 10 -1.62 -6.08 2.37
CA GLY A 10 -1.62 -7.54 2.28
C GLY A 10 -1.67 -8.14 0.88
N ALA A 11 -1.71 -7.36 -0.19
CA ALA A 11 -1.57 -7.91 -1.55
C ALA A 11 -0.11 -8.38 -1.79
N LYS A 12 0.12 -9.69 -1.73
CA LYS A 12 1.45 -10.33 -1.79
C LYS A 12 1.99 -10.53 -3.22
N VAL A 13 1.73 -9.58 -4.12
CA VAL A 13 2.11 -9.69 -5.54
C VAL A 13 3.32 -8.82 -5.89
N LEU A 14 3.33 -7.55 -5.45
CA LEU A 14 4.43 -6.63 -5.69
C LEU A 14 5.00 -6.14 -4.36
N TYR A 15 6.32 -6.01 -4.28
CA TYR A 15 6.96 -5.38 -3.12
C TYR A 15 6.64 -3.88 -3.09
N ILE A 16 6.17 -3.40 -1.94
CA ILE A 16 5.75 -1.99 -1.74
C ILE A 16 6.81 -1.00 -2.23
N ARG A 17 8.09 -1.22 -1.89
CA ARG A 17 9.20 -0.34 -2.30
C ARG A 17 9.42 -0.29 -3.81
N ALA A 18 9.17 -1.40 -4.52
CA ALA A 18 9.29 -1.43 -5.97
C ALA A 18 8.19 -0.57 -6.62
N VAL A 19 6.96 -0.66 -6.11
CA VAL A 19 5.83 0.16 -6.57
C VAL A 19 6.06 1.64 -6.25
N GLU A 20 6.63 1.94 -5.08
CA GLU A 20 6.95 3.32 -4.67
C GLU A 20 8.01 3.94 -5.57
N TYR A 21 9.08 3.19 -5.85
CA TYR A 21 10.13 3.62 -6.76
C TYR A 21 9.58 3.86 -8.17
N ALA A 22 8.75 2.94 -8.66
CA ALA A 22 8.12 3.05 -9.98
C ALA A 22 7.24 4.31 -10.08
N ARG A 23 6.41 4.60 -9.06
CA ARG A 23 5.61 5.83 -8.99
C ARG A 23 6.51 7.07 -9.02
N ARG A 24 7.59 7.10 -8.22
CA ARG A 24 8.47 8.27 -8.08
C ARG A 24 9.19 8.62 -9.39
N HIS A 25 9.52 7.62 -10.19
CA HIS A 25 10.29 7.78 -11.42
C HIS A 25 9.47 7.66 -12.70
N GLY A 26 8.13 7.57 -12.60
CA GLY A 26 7.26 7.43 -13.76
C GLY A 26 7.47 6.12 -14.54
N VAL A 27 7.94 5.07 -13.86
CA VAL A 27 8.16 3.76 -14.48
C VAL A 27 6.87 2.95 -14.42
N THR A 28 6.39 2.46 -15.56
CA THR A 28 5.26 1.53 -15.62
C THR A 28 5.70 0.12 -15.23
N ILE A 29 4.95 -0.52 -14.32
CA ILE A 29 5.16 -1.94 -14.00
C ILE A 29 4.11 -2.77 -14.75
N HIS A 30 4.56 -3.83 -15.41
CA HIS A 30 3.69 -4.82 -16.04
C HIS A 30 3.79 -6.16 -15.31
N ALA A 31 2.81 -6.46 -14.47
CA ALA A 31 2.74 -7.71 -13.72
C ALA A 31 2.09 -8.80 -14.59
N ARG A 32 2.85 -9.85 -14.91
CA ARG A 32 2.41 -10.94 -15.81
C ARG A 32 2.72 -12.31 -15.21
N SER A 33 1.96 -13.30 -15.64
CA SER A 33 2.26 -14.71 -15.34
C SER A 33 3.38 -15.20 -16.24
N SER A 34 4.35 -15.95 -15.69
CA SER A 34 5.35 -16.67 -16.48
C SER A 34 4.80 -17.92 -17.17
N PHE A 35 3.58 -18.34 -16.82
CA PHE A 35 2.94 -19.56 -17.31
C PHE A 35 1.88 -19.32 -18.38
N SER A 36 1.58 -18.05 -18.70
CA SER A 36 0.59 -17.73 -19.73
C SER A 36 1.02 -16.52 -20.55
N SER A 37 0.52 -16.44 -21.78
CA SER A 37 0.70 -15.29 -22.68
C SER A 37 -0.32 -14.18 -22.43
N ALA A 38 -1.14 -14.29 -21.37
CA ALA A 38 -2.14 -13.29 -21.04
C ALA A 38 -1.49 -11.91 -20.82
N GLU A 39 -2.28 -10.87 -21.03
CA GLU A 39 -1.80 -9.50 -20.90
C GLU A 39 -1.35 -9.19 -19.47
N GLY A 40 -2.14 -9.56 -18.45
CA GLY A 40 -1.79 -9.32 -17.04
C GLY A 40 -2.25 -7.93 -16.56
N THR A 41 -1.54 -7.34 -15.61
CA THR A 41 -1.93 -6.09 -14.95
C THR A 41 -0.88 -5.00 -15.16
N LEU A 42 -1.31 -3.84 -15.64
CA LEU A 42 -0.47 -2.65 -15.75
C LEU A 42 -0.65 -1.75 -14.52
N VAL A 43 0.45 -1.43 -13.85
CA VAL A 43 0.49 -0.44 -12.79
C VAL A 43 0.98 0.88 -13.39
N LEU A 44 0.04 1.79 -13.61
CA LEU A 44 0.28 3.06 -14.28
C LEU A 44 0.53 4.18 -13.26
N GLY A 45 1.41 5.10 -13.65
CA GLY A 45 1.47 6.42 -13.02
C GLY A 45 0.25 7.27 -13.37
N PRO A 46 0.01 8.37 -12.64
CA PRO A 46 -1.13 9.26 -12.88
C PRO A 46 -1.15 9.83 -14.30
N ASP A 47 0.01 10.22 -14.83
CA ASP A 47 0.11 10.80 -16.18
C ASP A 47 -0.24 9.78 -17.26
N ALA A 48 0.34 8.57 -17.19
CA ALA A 48 0.06 7.48 -18.12
C ALA A 48 -1.40 6.99 -18.04
N ARG A 49 -2.04 7.07 -16.86
CA ARG A 49 -3.47 6.80 -16.70
C ARG A 49 -4.32 7.86 -17.41
N ALA A 50 -4.00 9.14 -17.22
CA ALA A 50 -4.72 10.24 -17.87
C ALA A 50 -4.63 10.18 -19.40
N GLU A 51 -3.47 9.83 -19.95
CA GLU A 51 -3.28 9.61 -21.39
C GLU A 51 -4.16 8.47 -21.92
N ARG A 52 -4.26 7.35 -21.19
CA ARG A 52 -5.14 6.23 -21.58
C ARG A 52 -6.62 6.60 -21.55
N LEU A 53 -7.08 7.32 -20.52
CA LEU A 53 -8.46 7.82 -20.48
C LEU A 53 -8.73 8.78 -21.65
N ALA A 54 -7.79 9.68 -21.96
CA ALA A 54 -7.91 10.63 -23.07
C ALA A 54 -7.97 9.95 -24.45
N GLN A 55 -7.44 8.73 -24.59
CA GLN A 55 -7.49 7.92 -25.81
C GLN A 55 -8.83 7.20 -26.01
N GLY A 56 -9.84 7.46 -25.18
CA GLY A 56 -11.21 6.98 -25.40
C GLY A 56 -11.56 5.70 -24.64
N GLU A 57 -10.71 5.22 -23.72
CA GLU A 57 -11.07 4.21 -22.72
C GLU A 57 -11.92 4.81 -21.60
N HIS A 58 -13.03 5.47 -21.94
CA HIS A 58 -14.02 5.95 -20.98
C HIS A 58 -14.88 4.78 -20.50
N MET A 59 -14.31 3.95 -19.63
CA MET A 59 -15.06 2.98 -18.82
C MET A 59 -15.48 3.65 -17.52
N GLU A 60 -16.55 3.18 -16.88
CA GLU A 60 -16.92 3.62 -15.53
C GLU A 60 -15.74 3.39 -14.58
N GLU A 61 -15.29 4.45 -13.90
CA GLU A 61 -14.18 4.32 -12.95
C GLU A 61 -14.68 3.54 -11.72
N PRO A 62 -14.08 2.38 -11.40
CA PRO A 62 -14.50 1.63 -10.23
C PRO A 62 -14.17 2.43 -8.97
N ILE A 63 -15.19 2.63 -8.12
CA ILE A 63 -15.01 3.30 -6.82
C ILE A 63 -14.06 2.50 -5.91
N VAL A 64 -13.98 1.18 -6.12
CA VAL A 64 -13.14 0.25 -5.36
C VAL A 64 -12.21 -0.48 -6.32
N ALA A 65 -10.90 -0.27 -6.18
CA ALA A 65 -9.88 -0.93 -7.01
C ALA A 65 -9.64 -2.40 -6.62
N GLY A 66 -9.91 -2.77 -5.37
CA GLY A 66 -9.74 -4.13 -4.88
C GLY A 66 -9.92 -4.27 -3.37
N VAL A 67 -9.87 -5.51 -2.90
CA VAL A 67 -9.91 -5.87 -1.48
C VAL A 67 -8.67 -6.69 -1.16
N ALA A 68 -7.87 -6.23 -0.20
CA ALA A 68 -6.70 -6.94 0.32
C ALA A 68 -7.00 -7.49 1.72
N THR A 69 -6.37 -8.61 2.07
CA THR A 69 -6.49 -9.21 3.40
C THR A 69 -5.12 -9.52 3.97
N ASP A 70 -4.93 -9.24 5.26
CA ASP A 70 -3.75 -9.65 6.01
C ASP A 70 -4.17 -10.31 7.34
N LEU A 71 -3.89 -11.60 7.45
CA LEU A 71 -4.17 -12.41 8.64
C LEU A 71 -2.92 -12.60 9.53
N SER A 72 -1.79 -12.00 9.15
CA SER A 72 -0.52 -12.12 9.87
C SER A 72 -0.29 -11.05 10.93
N GLN A 73 -1.29 -10.19 11.17
CA GLN A 73 -1.25 -9.09 12.12
C GLN A 73 -1.78 -9.49 13.50
N ALA A 74 -1.20 -8.89 14.55
CA ALA A 74 -1.72 -8.94 15.90
C ALA A 74 -2.02 -7.52 16.40
N LYS A 75 -3.18 -7.34 17.05
CA LYS A 75 -3.58 -6.04 17.62
C LYS A 75 -3.16 -5.95 19.08
N VAL A 76 -2.45 -4.88 19.43
CA VAL A 76 -2.11 -4.51 20.81
C VAL A 76 -2.71 -3.14 21.11
N THR A 77 -3.29 -2.97 22.30
CA THR A 77 -3.87 -1.69 22.75
C THR A 77 -3.29 -1.30 24.10
N VAL A 78 -2.72 -0.10 24.18
CA VAL A 78 -2.22 0.48 25.43
C VAL A 78 -3.27 1.44 25.96
N VAL A 79 -3.80 1.15 27.15
CA VAL A 79 -4.87 1.94 27.79
C VAL A 79 -4.30 2.85 28.87
N GLY A 80 -5.00 3.96 29.15
CA GLY A 80 -4.63 4.88 30.23
C GLY A 80 -3.36 5.69 29.94
N VAL A 81 -3.04 5.91 28.66
CA VAL A 81 -1.91 6.76 28.26
C VAL A 81 -2.27 8.22 28.54
N PRO A 82 -1.48 8.96 29.35
CA PRO A 82 -1.72 10.38 29.57
C PRO A 82 -1.63 11.17 28.26
N ASP A 83 -2.59 12.05 28.01
CA ASP A 83 -2.62 12.92 26.82
C ASP A 83 -1.70 14.13 26.99
N VAL A 84 -0.39 13.86 26.91
CA VAL A 84 0.65 14.89 26.96
C VAL A 84 1.70 14.61 25.88
N PRO A 85 2.33 15.67 25.32
CA PRO A 85 3.36 15.50 24.30
C PRO A 85 4.48 14.54 24.73
N GLY A 86 4.89 13.67 23.82
CA GLY A 86 6.00 12.73 24.03
C GLY A 86 5.60 11.33 24.50
N LYS A 87 4.36 11.10 24.97
CA LYS A 87 3.95 9.77 25.45
C LYS A 87 3.90 8.71 24.34
N ALA A 88 3.36 9.05 23.17
CA ALA A 88 3.39 8.15 22.01
C ALA A 88 4.84 7.83 21.59
N ALA A 89 5.73 8.84 21.59
CA ALA A 89 7.14 8.66 21.24
C ALA A 89 7.85 7.72 22.22
N GLU A 90 7.59 7.83 23.52
CA GLU A 90 8.12 6.93 24.54
C GLU A 90 7.70 5.47 24.28
N ILE A 91 6.40 5.25 24.02
CA ILE A 91 5.86 3.91 23.71
C ILE A 91 6.54 3.32 22.48
N PHE A 92 6.54 4.04 21.34
CA PHE A 92 7.10 3.51 20.10
C PHE A 92 8.62 3.38 20.14
N THR A 93 9.33 4.19 20.94
CA THR A 93 10.77 4.01 21.19
C THR A 93 11.05 2.69 21.90
N ILE A 94 10.20 2.28 22.86
CA ILE A 94 10.33 0.99 23.54
C ILE A 94 10.05 -0.16 22.57
N VAL A 95 8.97 -0.06 21.79
CA VAL A 95 8.62 -1.08 20.78
C VAL A 95 9.74 -1.24 19.76
N ALA A 96 10.30 -0.15 19.24
CA ALA A 96 11.40 -0.19 18.27
C ALA A 96 12.64 -0.92 18.80
N LYS A 97 12.95 -0.85 20.11
CA LYS A 97 14.09 -1.56 20.72
C LYS A 97 13.94 -3.08 20.68
N SER A 98 12.73 -3.61 20.54
CA SER A 98 12.48 -5.05 20.38
C SER A 98 12.73 -5.56 18.96
N GLY A 99 12.91 -4.66 17.98
CA GLY A 99 12.99 -5.02 16.56
C GLY A 99 11.64 -5.39 15.94
N ALA A 100 10.52 -5.19 16.64
CA ALA A 100 9.19 -5.40 16.10
C ALA A 100 8.82 -4.30 15.08
N ASN A 101 8.25 -4.72 13.95
CA ASN A 101 7.65 -3.80 12.98
C ASN A 101 6.23 -3.43 13.41
N VAL A 102 5.89 -2.16 13.30
CA VAL A 102 4.54 -1.64 13.55
C VAL A 102 3.93 -1.27 12.21
N ASP A 103 2.72 -1.75 11.95
CA ASP A 103 1.98 -1.50 10.72
C ASP A 103 0.94 -0.39 10.94
N MET A 104 -0.19 -0.71 11.58
CA MET A 104 -1.26 0.24 11.83
C MET A 104 -1.15 0.89 13.22
N ILE A 105 -1.18 2.23 13.25
CA ILE A 105 -1.24 3.03 14.48
C ILE A 105 -2.57 3.77 14.52
N VAL A 106 -3.34 3.59 15.59
CA VAL A 106 -4.61 4.29 15.83
C VAL A 106 -4.61 4.88 17.23
N GLN A 107 -4.88 6.18 17.32
CA GLN A 107 -5.13 6.91 18.55
C GLN A 107 -6.39 7.74 18.33
N ASN A 108 -7.33 7.68 19.28
CA ASN A 108 -8.54 8.50 19.31
C ASN A 108 -8.66 9.14 20.69
#